data_AF-A0AAV6IZD9-F1
#
_entry.id   AF-A0AAV6IZD9-F1
#
_cell.length_a   1.000
_cell.length_b   1.000
_cell.length_c   1.000
_cell.angle_alpha   90.00
_cell.angle_beta   90.00
_cell.angle_gamma   90.00
#
_symmetry.space_group_name_H-M   'P 1'
#
loop_
_entity.id
_entity.type
_entity.pdbx_description
1 polymer ?
#
loop_
_entity_poly.entity_id
_entity_poly.type
_entity_poly.pdbx_seq_one_letter_code
_entity_poly.pdbx_strand_id
1 'polypeptide(L)'
;MSIYFFLFFLLSLSTALDDCTSTTSKCSDDGPPIRFPFRLKNQHPPHCGYPGFDLSCSPNNTTTVLDLPNSVKVLVTHIDYKSRLIHIKDPNGCFPRQLQNLNLSTTPFNFPDSMDYFVVNFGLFSCPPSTKMEGYYWPYEKGHTYRVTCLRGGDGRDVYFLDNSSSIAYIPELISCRKMYNVWSVPYDVFDETADLQLQWLQAPDCGKCETDGKFCRLMRNGTSEEILCFGNLNPPKKDSVHNFRIFSCLAAKPNFPNCGSCLNGNVHVMSGEMTIQ
;
A
#
# COMPACT_ATOMS: atom_id res chain seq x y z
N MET A 1 -19.39 -38.73 33.38
CA MET A 1 -19.00 -38.61 31.97
C MET A 1 -19.57 -37.38 31.24
N SER A 2 -20.78 -36.89 31.60
CA SER A 2 -21.42 -35.78 30.87
C SER A 2 -20.85 -34.38 31.13
N ILE A 3 -20.35 -34.08 32.34
CA ILE A 3 -19.83 -32.75 32.70
C ILE A 3 -18.48 -32.45 32.04
N TYR A 4 -17.60 -33.46 31.91
CA TYR A 4 -16.31 -33.32 31.23
C TYR A 4 -16.47 -33.03 29.74
N PHE A 5 -17.54 -33.54 29.12
CA PHE A 5 -17.85 -33.29 27.70
C PHE A 5 -18.32 -31.84 27.47
N PHE A 6 -19.10 -31.27 28.39
CA PHE A 6 -19.49 -29.85 28.36
C PHE A 6 -18.31 -28.91 28.65
N LEU A 7 -17.41 -29.28 29.57
CA LEU A 7 -16.17 -28.53 29.81
C LEU A 7 -15.26 -28.57 28.57
N PHE A 8 -15.13 -29.70 27.88
CA PHE A 8 -14.42 -29.78 26.61
C PHE A 8 -15.06 -28.88 25.53
N PHE A 9 -16.39 -28.82 25.46
CA PHE A 9 -17.10 -27.93 24.52
C PHE A 9 -16.91 -26.43 24.84
N LEU A 10 -16.85 -26.07 26.12
CA LEU A 10 -16.59 -24.68 26.55
C LEU A 10 -15.11 -24.29 26.40
N LEU A 11 -14.18 -25.24 26.58
CA LEU A 11 -12.75 -25.06 26.28
C LEU A 11 -12.45 -25.05 24.77
N SER A 12 -13.28 -25.67 23.93
CA SER A 12 -13.20 -25.54 22.47
C SER A 12 -13.83 -24.26 21.93
N LEU A 13 -14.71 -23.60 22.69
CA LEU A 13 -15.33 -22.34 22.27
C LEU A 13 -14.43 -21.11 22.54
N SER A 14 -13.42 -21.24 23.39
CA SER A 14 -12.41 -20.20 23.65
C SER A 14 -11.18 -20.29 22.74
N THR A 15 -11.17 -21.21 21.77
CA THR A 15 -10.02 -21.45 20.86
C THR A 15 -10.40 -21.41 19.38
N ALA A 16 -11.47 -20.71 19.01
CA ALA A 16 -11.45 -19.95 17.75
C ALA A 16 -10.53 -18.74 17.95
N LEU A 17 -9.25 -19.05 18.22
CA LEU A 17 -8.16 -18.10 18.29
C LEU A 17 -8.11 -17.48 16.90
N ASP A 18 -8.32 -16.18 16.86
CA ASP A 18 -8.26 -15.28 15.71
C ASP A 18 -6.92 -15.53 14.96
N ASP A 19 -6.87 -16.54 14.08
CA ASP A 19 -5.67 -17.02 13.36
C ASP A 19 -5.32 -16.08 12.19
N CYS A 20 -5.66 -14.81 12.35
CA CYS A 20 -5.08 -13.73 11.60
C CYS A 20 -3.66 -13.58 12.13
N THR A 21 -2.75 -14.36 11.56
CA THR A 21 -1.33 -14.35 11.90
C THR A 21 -0.88 -12.90 12.12
N SER A 22 -0.40 -12.59 13.34
CA SER A 22 0.09 -11.28 13.74
C SER A 22 1.44 -10.95 13.11
N THR A 23 1.58 -11.27 11.83
CA THR A 23 2.78 -11.13 11.02
C THR A 23 2.39 -10.48 9.70
N THR A 24 3.28 -9.65 9.19
CA THR A 24 3.10 -9.02 7.88
C THR A 24 3.31 -10.08 6.80
N SER A 25 2.31 -10.30 5.96
CA SER A 25 2.44 -11.18 4.80
C SER A 25 2.94 -10.41 3.59
N LYS A 26 3.63 -11.09 2.67
CA LYS A 26 4.10 -10.53 1.40
C LYS A 26 4.04 -11.59 0.32
N CYS A 27 3.88 -11.15 -0.94
CA CYS A 27 4.02 -12.06 -2.07
C CYS A 27 5.49 -12.33 -2.41
N SER A 28 6.36 -11.34 -2.26
CA SER A 28 7.82 -11.41 -2.47
C SER A 28 8.54 -10.54 -1.45
N ASP A 29 9.84 -10.74 -1.26
CA ASP A 29 10.63 -9.97 -0.28
C ASP A 29 10.56 -8.45 -0.53
N ASP A 30 10.62 -8.07 -1.81
CA ASP A 30 10.50 -6.70 -2.31
C ASP A 30 9.05 -6.22 -2.47
N GLY A 31 8.07 -7.11 -2.27
CA GLY A 31 6.65 -6.80 -2.40
C GLY A 31 6.12 -5.93 -1.23
N PRO A 32 4.98 -5.25 -1.44
CA PRO A 32 4.38 -4.44 -0.39
C PRO A 32 3.93 -5.32 0.78
N PRO A 33 4.11 -4.86 2.03
CA PRO A 33 3.57 -5.53 3.20
C PRO A 33 2.03 -5.55 3.14
N ILE A 34 1.44 -6.74 3.32
CA ILE A 34 0.00 -6.97 3.30
C ILE A 34 -0.49 -7.17 4.74
N ARG A 35 -1.39 -6.28 5.15
CA ARG A 35 -1.98 -6.16 6.48
C ARG A 35 -3.42 -5.71 6.33
N PHE A 36 -4.20 -5.81 7.41
CA PHE A 36 -5.55 -5.26 7.45
C PHE A 36 -5.56 -3.78 6.98
N PRO A 37 -6.50 -3.34 6.12
CA PRO A 37 -7.73 -4.05 5.71
C PRO A 37 -7.53 -5.11 4.62
N PHE A 38 -6.35 -5.17 4.00
CA PHE A 38 -6.07 -6.13 2.93
C PHE A 38 -5.80 -7.53 3.46
N ARG A 39 -6.17 -8.53 2.66
CA ARG A 39 -5.83 -9.93 2.93
C ARG A 39 -5.43 -10.66 1.66
N LEU A 40 -4.66 -11.73 1.80
CA LEU A 40 -4.38 -12.64 0.69
C LEU A 40 -5.51 -13.67 0.58
N LYS A 41 -6.30 -13.61 -0.50
CA LYS A 41 -7.55 -14.36 -0.67
C LYS A 41 -7.46 -15.87 -0.40
N ASN A 42 -6.32 -16.49 -0.72
CA ASN A 42 -6.07 -17.93 -0.62
C ASN A 42 -5.14 -18.33 0.53
N GLN A 43 -4.64 -17.37 1.31
CA GLN A 43 -3.74 -17.64 2.44
C GLN A 43 -4.37 -17.24 3.78
N HIS A 44 -5.14 -16.14 3.80
CA HIS A 44 -5.77 -15.63 5.01
C HIS A 44 -7.27 -15.95 5.01
N PRO A 45 -7.83 -16.38 6.16
CA PRO A 45 -9.27 -16.50 6.34
C PRO A 45 -10.03 -15.22 5.96
N PRO A 46 -11.30 -15.30 5.51
CA PRO A 46 -12.07 -14.12 5.12
C PRO A 46 -12.23 -13.06 6.22
N HIS A 47 -12.24 -13.47 7.49
CA HIS A 47 -12.39 -12.55 8.63
C HIS A 47 -11.12 -11.73 8.94
N CYS A 48 -9.98 -12.06 8.34
CA CYS A 48 -8.72 -11.34 8.56
C CYS A 48 -8.53 -10.10 7.69
N GLY A 49 -9.47 -9.80 6.80
CA GLY A 49 -9.49 -8.60 5.98
C GLY A 49 -10.86 -7.96 5.97
N TYR A 50 -10.94 -6.77 5.38
CA TYR A 50 -12.20 -6.08 5.14
C TYR A 50 -12.81 -6.54 3.81
N PRO A 51 -14.14 -6.71 3.71
CA PRO A 51 -14.79 -7.10 2.46
C PRO A 51 -14.39 -6.18 1.29
N GLY A 52 -13.99 -6.77 0.15
CA GLY A 52 -13.55 -6.02 -1.03
C GLY A 52 -12.05 -5.68 -1.08
N PHE A 53 -11.27 -6.03 -0.05
CA PHE A 53 -9.83 -5.77 0.05
C PHE A 53 -8.99 -7.04 -0.17
N ASP A 54 -9.45 -7.90 -1.08
CA ASP A 54 -8.75 -9.14 -1.42
C ASP A 54 -7.59 -8.85 -2.38
N LEU A 55 -6.39 -9.27 -1.99
CA LEU A 55 -5.20 -9.33 -2.83
C LEU A 55 -4.85 -10.79 -3.15
N SER A 56 -4.06 -10.96 -4.20
CA SER A 56 -3.51 -12.25 -4.59
C SER A 56 -2.05 -12.10 -4.99
N CYS A 57 -1.30 -13.20 -4.94
CA CYS A 57 0.03 -13.26 -5.51
C CYS A 57 -0.04 -13.78 -6.94
N SER A 58 0.86 -13.33 -7.80
CA SER A 58 1.07 -13.93 -9.12
C SER A 58 1.40 -15.43 -8.98
N PRO A 59 1.20 -16.26 -10.02
CA PRO A 59 1.44 -17.70 -9.94
C PRO A 59 2.86 -18.10 -9.50
N ASN A 60 3.85 -17.25 -9.79
CA ASN A 60 5.25 -17.41 -9.39
C ASN A 60 5.60 -16.71 -8.06
N ASN A 61 4.62 -16.14 -7.35
CA ASN A 61 4.78 -15.38 -6.10
C ASN A 61 5.83 -14.26 -6.21
N THR A 62 5.86 -13.52 -7.31
CA THR A 62 6.79 -12.39 -7.46
C THR A 62 6.11 -11.03 -7.32
N THR A 63 4.81 -10.94 -7.61
CA THR A 63 4.07 -9.68 -7.60
C THR A 63 2.74 -9.81 -6.87
N THR A 64 2.33 -8.73 -6.21
CA THR A 64 1.00 -8.59 -5.61
C THR A 64 0.02 -8.08 -6.67
N VAL A 65 -1.18 -8.66 -6.72
CA VAL A 65 -2.21 -8.38 -7.73
C VAL A 65 -3.50 -8.00 -7.03
N LEU A 66 -4.08 -6.88 -7.49
CA LEU A 66 -5.43 -6.45 -7.15
C LEU A 66 -6.35 -6.76 -8.35
N ASP A 67 -7.42 -7.50 -8.08
CA ASP A 67 -8.46 -7.84 -9.06
C ASP A 67 -9.65 -6.93 -8.81
N LEU A 68 -9.88 -5.94 -9.68
CA LEU A 68 -11.06 -5.08 -9.63
C LEU A 68 -12.20 -5.82 -10.34
N PRO A 69 -13.25 -6.27 -9.63
CA PRO A 69 -14.29 -7.11 -10.22
C PRO A 69 -14.99 -6.45 -11.40
N ASN A 70 -15.21 -7.22 -12.48
CA ASN A 70 -15.82 -6.75 -13.74
C ASN A 70 -15.12 -5.54 -14.38
N SER A 71 -13.85 -5.31 -14.03
CA SER A 71 -13.06 -4.17 -14.43
C SER A 71 -11.71 -4.67 -14.94
N VAL A 72 -10.63 -4.46 -14.20
CA VAL A 72 -9.26 -4.77 -14.62
C VAL A 72 -8.42 -5.41 -13.52
N LYS A 73 -7.35 -6.08 -13.92
CA LYS A 73 -6.33 -6.62 -13.01
C LYS A 73 -5.08 -5.78 -13.07
N VAL A 74 -4.61 -5.35 -11.90
CA VAL A 74 -3.48 -4.43 -11.77
C VAL A 74 -2.47 -4.98 -10.77
N LEU A 75 -1.20 -4.61 -10.96
CA LEU A 75 -0.14 -4.92 -10.02
C LEU A 75 -0.16 -3.89 -8.89
N VAL A 76 0.00 -4.35 -7.66
CA VAL A 76 0.15 -3.48 -6.49
C VAL A 76 1.62 -3.33 -6.18
N THR A 77 2.11 -2.09 -6.23
CA THR A 77 3.52 -1.76 -5.99
C THR A 77 3.75 -1.25 -4.58
N HIS A 78 2.80 -0.49 -4.03
CA HIS A 78 2.88 0.07 -2.70
C HIS A 78 1.49 0.22 -2.05
N ILE A 79 1.45 0.12 -0.72
CA ILE A 79 0.25 0.34 0.09
C ILE A 79 0.64 1.26 1.24
N ASP A 80 0.09 2.47 1.23
CA ASP A 80 0.21 3.43 2.31
C ASP A 80 -1.04 3.34 3.21
N TYR A 81 -0.90 2.60 4.30
CA TYR A 81 -1.97 2.41 5.28
C TYR A 81 -2.29 3.68 6.08
N LYS A 82 -1.37 4.65 6.15
CA LYS A 82 -1.57 5.90 6.89
C LYS A 82 -2.43 6.88 6.10
N SER A 83 -2.13 7.07 4.82
CA SER A 83 -2.93 7.94 3.94
C SER A 83 -4.11 7.23 3.29
N ARG A 84 -4.18 5.90 3.43
CA ARG A 84 -5.17 5.01 2.80
C ARG A 84 -5.07 5.02 1.26
N LEU A 85 -3.84 4.97 0.75
CA LEU A 85 -3.52 4.97 -0.67
C LEU A 85 -2.91 3.64 -1.13
N ILE A 86 -3.34 3.15 -2.29
CA ILE A 86 -2.78 1.99 -2.96
C ILE A 86 -2.23 2.43 -4.31
N HIS A 87 -0.97 2.08 -4.55
CA HIS A 87 -0.26 2.39 -5.79
C HIS A 87 -0.34 1.17 -6.70
N ILE A 88 -0.79 1.40 -7.93
CA ILE A 88 -1.05 0.35 -8.90
C ILE A 88 -0.38 0.62 -10.24
N LYS A 89 -0.04 -0.47 -10.94
CA LYS A 89 0.48 -0.47 -12.31
C LYS A 89 -0.28 -1.41 -13.21
N ASP A 90 -0.30 -1.08 -14.49
CA ASP A 90 -0.69 -2.03 -15.52
C ASP A 90 0.39 -3.12 -15.65
N PRO A 91 0.02 -4.42 -15.65
CA PRO A 91 0.97 -5.51 -15.79
C PRO A 91 1.77 -5.49 -17.10
N ASN A 92 1.26 -4.83 -18.15
CA ASN A 92 1.90 -4.71 -19.46
C ASN A 92 2.62 -3.36 -19.65
N GLY A 93 2.70 -2.53 -18.60
CA GLY A 93 3.34 -1.21 -18.65
C GLY A 93 2.57 -0.14 -19.43
N CYS A 94 1.27 -0.33 -19.69
CA CYS A 94 0.45 0.66 -20.39
C CYS A 94 -0.94 0.80 -19.78
N PHE A 95 -1.02 1.56 -18.68
CA PHE A 95 -2.28 1.82 -17.98
C PHE A 95 -3.37 2.45 -18.86
N PRO A 96 -3.06 3.40 -19.77
CA PRO A 96 -4.04 3.95 -20.71
C PRO A 96 -4.82 2.91 -21.54
N ARG A 97 -4.24 1.72 -21.74
CA ARG A 97 -4.90 0.60 -22.43
C ARG A 97 -6.04 -0.01 -21.61
N GLN A 98 -5.94 0.03 -20.29
CA GLN A 98 -6.93 -0.52 -19.37
C GLN A 98 -8.12 0.42 -19.14
N LEU A 99 -7.95 1.73 -19.39
CA LEU A 99 -8.94 2.76 -19.05
C LEU A 99 -10.33 2.55 -19.63
N GLN A 100 -10.45 1.91 -20.80
CA GLN A 100 -11.76 1.62 -21.39
C GLN A 100 -12.58 0.65 -20.53
N ASN A 101 -11.92 -0.22 -19.78
CA ASN A 101 -12.54 -1.24 -18.93
C ASN A 101 -12.44 -0.91 -17.45
N LEU A 102 -11.76 0.18 -17.07
CA LEU A 102 -11.62 0.59 -15.68
C LEU A 102 -12.97 1.06 -15.14
N ASN A 103 -13.47 0.31 -14.17
CA ASN A 103 -14.63 0.68 -13.37
C ASN A 103 -14.32 0.48 -11.89
N LEU A 104 -14.46 1.54 -11.11
CA LEU A 104 -14.24 1.56 -9.66
C LEU A 104 -15.55 1.57 -8.86
N SER A 105 -16.71 1.82 -9.50
CA SER A 105 -18.00 2.04 -8.84
C SER A 105 -18.49 0.92 -7.94
N THR A 106 -18.07 -0.33 -8.22
CA THR A 106 -18.43 -1.51 -7.43
C THR A 106 -17.32 -1.95 -6.47
N THR A 107 -16.30 -1.12 -6.27
CA THR A 107 -15.11 -1.42 -5.48
C THR A 107 -14.98 -0.44 -4.31
N PRO A 108 -14.18 -0.77 -3.28
CA PRO A 108 -13.96 0.16 -2.18
C PRO A 108 -12.97 1.28 -2.50
N PHE A 109 -12.48 1.35 -3.73
CA PHE A 109 -11.45 2.26 -4.20
C PHE A 109 -12.03 3.39 -5.03
N ASN A 110 -11.47 4.59 -4.91
CA ASN A 110 -11.76 5.75 -5.74
C ASN A 110 -10.44 6.46 -6.09
N PHE A 111 -10.49 7.43 -7.01
CA PHE A 111 -9.38 8.35 -7.16
C PHE A 111 -9.27 9.24 -5.91
N PRO A 112 -8.04 9.57 -5.43
CA PRO A 112 -7.87 10.44 -4.27
C PRO A 112 -8.48 11.83 -4.48
N ASP A 113 -9.08 12.41 -3.44
CA ASP A 113 -9.70 13.74 -3.52
C ASP A 113 -8.72 14.84 -3.97
N SER A 114 -7.42 14.67 -3.70
CA SER A 114 -6.36 15.57 -4.18
C SER A 114 -6.25 15.61 -5.71
N MET A 115 -6.78 14.60 -6.40
CA MET A 115 -6.86 14.50 -7.86
C MET A 115 -8.25 14.91 -8.40
N ASP A 116 -9.23 15.19 -7.54
CA ASP A 116 -10.65 15.36 -7.92
C ASP A 116 -10.91 16.62 -8.76
N TYR A 117 -10.14 17.69 -8.54
CA TYR A 117 -10.17 18.90 -9.40
C TYR A 117 -9.74 18.65 -10.86
N PHE A 118 -9.23 17.45 -11.16
CA PHE A 118 -8.71 17.05 -12.46
C PHE A 118 -9.47 15.86 -13.07
N VAL A 119 -10.57 15.42 -12.46
CA VAL A 119 -11.40 14.32 -12.96
C VAL A 119 -12.26 14.83 -14.11
N VAL A 120 -11.87 14.49 -15.33
CA VAL A 120 -12.55 14.93 -16.56
C VAL A 120 -12.77 13.75 -17.51
N ASN A 121 -13.45 14.02 -18.61
CA ASN A 121 -13.70 13.04 -19.66
C ASN A 121 -12.71 13.26 -20.79
N PHE A 122 -12.10 12.20 -21.28
CA PHE A 122 -11.11 12.25 -22.34
C PHE A 122 -11.57 11.53 -23.60
N GLY A 123 -11.14 12.03 -24.75
CA GLY A 123 -11.17 11.33 -26.02
C GLY A 123 -9.76 10.89 -26.39
N LEU A 124 -9.61 9.63 -26.79
CA LEU A 124 -8.37 9.15 -27.40
C LEU A 124 -8.50 9.17 -28.92
N PHE A 125 -7.43 9.61 -29.58
CA PHE A 125 -7.37 9.82 -31.02
C PHE A 125 -6.13 9.17 -31.62
N SER A 126 -6.32 8.44 -32.72
CA SER A 126 -5.26 7.84 -33.53
C SER A 126 -4.95 8.75 -34.72
N CYS A 127 -3.78 9.33 -34.72
CA CYS A 127 -3.32 10.31 -35.69
C CYS A 127 -2.27 9.72 -36.65
N PRO A 128 -2.08 10.31 -37.84
CA PRO A 128 -0.96 9.97 -38.71
C PRO A 128 0.38 10.06 -37.95
N PRO A 129 1.40 9.28 -38.35
CA PRO A 129 2.70 9.35 -37.72
C PRO A 129 3.27 10.78 -37.79
N SER A 130 3.97 11.22 -36.74
CA SER A 130 4.63 12.53 -36.68
C SER A 130 3.69 13.75 -36.67
N THR A 131 2.41 13.56 -36.33
CA THR A 131 1.52 14.68 -35.97
C THR A 131 2.18 15.50 -34.87
N LYS A 132 2.48 16.77 -35.14
CA LYS A 132 3.05 17.67 -34.14
C LYS A 132 1.90 18.29 -33.34
N MET A 133 1.42 17.56 -32.35
CA MET A 133 0.46 18.09 -31.39
C MET A 133 1.24 18.62 -30.18
N GLU A 134 1.56 19.91 -30.22
CA GLU A 134 2.17 20.61 -29.10
C GLU A 134 1.05 21.12 -28.20
N GLY A 135 1.06 20.68 -26.94
CA GLY A 135 -0.01 21.00 -26.00
C GLY A 135 0.23 22.31 -25.27
N TYR A 136 -0.79 23.16 -25.23
CA TYR A 136 -0.87 24.24 -24.24
C TYR A 136 -1.58 23.70 -22.99
N TYR A 137 -0.86 23.05 -22.07
CA TYR A 137 -1.43 22.69 -20.76
C TYR A 137 -0.79 23.54 -19.66
N TRP A 138 -1.58 24.46 -19.09
CA TRP A 138 -1.33 25.28 -17.88
C TRP A 138 0.00 26.08 -17.81
N PRO A 139 0.20 27.07 -16.90
CA PRO A 139 1.09 28.21 -17.14
C PRO A 139 2.56 27.96 -16.75
N TYR A 140 2.93 26.80 -16.21
CA TYR A 140 4.19 26.69 -15.47
C TYR A 140 5.22 25.67 -15.97
N GLU A 141 4.90 24.69 -16.81
CA GLU A 141 5.95 23.80 -17.35
C GLU A 141 5.73 23.43 -18.82
N LYS A 142 6.68 23.84 -19.66
CA LYS A 142 6.81 23.37 -21.05
C LYS A 142 7.32 21.93 -21.04
N GLY A 143 6.64 21.02 -21.72
CA GLY A 143 7.22 19.70 -22.02
C GLY A 143 6.25 18.51 -22.04
N HIS A 144 5.03 18.65 -21.54
CA HIS A 144 4.07 17.55 -21.56
C HIS A 144 3.44 17.38 -22.94
N THR A 145 3.60 16.18 -23.50
CA THR A 145 2.96 15.79 -24.74
C THR A 145 1.65 15.07 -24.42
N TYR A 146 0.57 15.39 -25.14
CA TYR A 146 -0.70 14.63 -25.09
C TYR A 146 -0.59 13.23 -25.68
N ARG A 147 0.62 12.83 -26.10
CA ARG A 147 0.88 11.58 -26.79
C ARG A 147 0.97 10.44 -25.79
N VAL A 148 0.13 9.42 -25.99
CA VAL A 148 0.23 8.15 -25.27
C VAL A 148 1.20 7.26 -26.04
N THR A 149 2.42 7.10 -25.52
CA THR A 149 3.51 6.41 -26.20
C THR A 149 3.37 4.89 -26.14
N CYS A 150 2.82 4.37 -25.05
CA CYS A 150 2.61 2.93 -24.86
C CYS A 150 1.45 2.34 -25.69
N LEU A 151 0.59 3.18 -26.28
CA LEU A 151 -0.58 2.76 -27.10
C LEU A 151 -0.31 2.74 -28.62
N ARG A 152 0.96 2.72 -29.06
CA ARG A 152 1.30 2.81 -30.49
C ARG A 152 0.56 1.76 -31.32
N GLY A 153 -0.18 2.22 -32.33
CA GLY A 153 -0.92 1.34 -33.23
C GLY A 153 0.03 0.43 -34.01
N GLY A 154 -0.38 -0.82 -34.28
CA GLY A 154 0.39 -1.75 -35.10
C GLY A 154 0.64 -1.26 -36.55
N ASP A 155 -0.06 -0.19 -36.95
CA ASP A 155 0.07 0.54 -38.20
C ASP A 155 1.04 1.75 -38.10
N GLY A 156 1.71 1.94 -36.96
CA GLY A 156 2.67 3.01 -36.73
C GLY A 156 2.07 4.38 -36.42
N ARG A 157 0.75 4.46 -36.21
CA ARG A 157 0.04 5.71 -35.86
C ARG A 157 0.31 6.15 -34.43
N ASP A 158 0.28 7.46 -34.22
CA ASP A 158 0.47 8.09 -32.91
C ASP A 158 -0.87 8.24 -32.21
N VAL A 159 -0.91 7.97 -30.90
CA VAL A 159 -2.13 8.07 -30.09
C VAL A 159 -2.02 9.29 -29.19
N TYR A 160 -3.10 10.07 -29.11
CA TYR A 160 -3.19 11.23 -28.24
C TYR A 160 -4.46 11.20 -27.39
N PHE A 161 -4.40 11.73 -26.18
CA PHE A 161 -5.55 11.95 -25.32
C PHE A 161 -5.86 13.43 -25.22
N LEU A 162 -7.14 13.79 -25.19
CA LEU A 162 -7.59 15.18 -25.07
C LEU A 162 -8.84 15.28 -24.21
N ASP A 163 -8.93 16.35 -23.43
CA ASP A 163 -10.14 16.67 -22.67
C ASP A 163 -11.33 16.86 -23.64
N ASN A 164 -12.44 16.17 -23.39
CA ASN A 164 -13.65 16.27 -24.20
C ASN A 164 -14.30 17.66 -24.14
N SER A 165 -13.97 18.49 -23.15
CA SER A 165 -14.39 19.90 -23.10
C SER A 165 -13.64 20.77 -24.12
N SER A 166 -12.51 20.30 -24.64
CA SER A 166 -11.73 21.02 -25.66
C SER A 166 -12.41 20.93 -27.03
N SER A 167 -12.67 22.09 -27.65
CA SER A 167 -13.22 22.12 -29.00
C SER A 167 -12.16 21.75 -30.03
N ILE A 168 -12.52 20.84 -30.94
CA ILE A 168 -11.71 20.45 -32.10
C ILE A 168 -11.31 21.67 -32.95
N ALA A 169 -12.11 22.75 -32.93
CA ALA A 169 -11.80 23.98 -33.67
C ALA A 169 -10.46 24.62 -33.25
N TYR A 170 -10.01 24.40 -32.01
CA TYR A 170 -8.72 24.90 -31.51
C TYR A 170 -7.56 23.93 -31.73
N ILE A 171 -7.84 22.72 -32.25
CA ILE A 171 -6.85 21.65 -32.44
C ILE A 171 -7.01 21.09 -33.87
N PRO A 172 -6.63 21.87 -34.90
CA PRO A 172 -6.82 21.50 -36.30
C PRO A 172 -6.11 20.19 -36.69
N GLU A 173 -5.07 19.79 -35.95
CA GLU A 173 -4.34 18.54 -36.13
C GLU A 173 -5.27 17.31 -36.01
N LEU A 174 -6.34 17.41 -35.21
CA LEU A 174 -7.32 16.35 -35.03
C LEU A 174 -8.15 16.04 -36.26
N ILE A 175 -8.23 16.95 -37.24
CA ILE A 175 -8.99 16.74 -38.49
C ILE A 175 -8.45 15.51 -39.23
N SER A 176 -7.15 15.25 -39.13
CA SER A 176 -6.49 14.08 -39.75
C SER A 176 -6.52 12.82 -38.87
N CYS A 177 -7.04 12.92 -37.65
CA CYS A 177 -7.05 11.85 -36.67
C CYS A 177 -8.39 11.11 -36.63
N ARG A 178 -8.34 9.83 -36.26
CA ARG A 178 -9.52 8.99 -36.02
C ARG A 178 -9.78 8.90 -34.52
N LYS A 179 -10.98 9.25 -34.06
CA LYS A 179 -11.39 8.99 -32.67
C LYS A 179 -11.40 7.49 -32.40
N MET A 180 -10.77 7.07 -31.30
CA MET A 180 -10.67 5.67 -30.88
C MET A 180 -11.82 5.33 -29.91
N TYR A 181 -11.80 5.91 -28.72
CA TYR A 181 -12.80 5.71 -27.67
C TYR A 181 -12.78 6.89 -26.69
N ASN A 182 -13.79 6.95 -25.81
CA ASN A 182 -13.85 7.87 -24.70
C ASN A 182 -13.41 7.17 -23.40
N VAL A 183 -12.79 7.92 -22.51
CA VAL A 183 -12.55 7.55 -21.12
C VAL A 183 -13.29 8.56 -20.25
N TRP A 184 -13.99 8.06 -19.23
CA TRP A 184 -14.91 8.88 -18.43
C TRP A 184 -14.43 8.97 -16.99
N SER A 185 -14.53 10.16 -16.42
CA SER A 185 -14.32 10.43 -14.99
C SER A 185 -12.99 9.88 -14.46
N VAL A 186 -11.88 10.28 -15.08
CA VAL A 186 -10.52 9.93 -14.63
C VAL A 186 -9.65 11.19 -14.47
N PRO A 187 -8.66 11.18 -13.55
CA PRO A 187 -7.67 12.26 -13.47
C PRO A 187 -6.66 12.18 -14.62
N TYR A 188 -5.91 13.25 -14.89
CA TYR A 188 -4.88 13.29 -15.93
C TYR A 188 -3.74 12.29 -15.70
N ASP A 189 -3.41 12.03 -14.43
CA ASP A 189 -2.33 11.15 -13.99
C ASP A 189 -2.45 9.72 -14.52
N VAL A 190 -3.64 9.28 -14.94
CA VAL A 190 -3.82 7.98 -15.59
C VAL A 190 -3.07 7.84 -16.93
N PHE A 191 -2.69 8.97 -17.53
CA PHE A 191 -1.90 9.04 -18.75
C PHE A 191 -0.40 9.26 -18.49
N ASP A 192 0.03 9.41 -17.22
CA ASP A 192 1.45 9.39 -16.88
C ASP A 192 1.97 7.96 -16.95
N GLU A 193 2.79 7.67 -17.97
CA GLU A 193 3.37 6.35 -18.22
C GLU A 193 4.59 6.05 -17.31
N THR A 194 5.06 7.04 -16.54
CA THR A 194 6.26 6.93 -15.70
C THR A 194 5.93 6.65 -14.23
N ALA A 195 4.75 7.08 -13.78
CA ALA A 195 4.33 7.01 -12.39
C ALA A 195 3.36 5.85 -12.11
N ASP A 196 3.25 5.51 -10.82
CA ASP A 196 2.25 4.57 -10.32
C ASP A 196 0.93 5.33 -10.14
N LEU A 197 -0.17 4.74 -10.62
CA LEU A 197 -1.49 5.33 -10.40
C LEU A 197 -1.91 5.10 -8.94
N GLN A 198 -2.46 6.14 -8.32
CA GLN A 198 -2.92 6.08 -6.93
C GLN A 198 -4.43 5.90 -6.88
N LEU A 199 -4.89 4.97 -6.04
CA LEU A 199 -6.28 4.87 -5.62
C LEU A 199 -6.36 5.05 -4.10
N GLN A 200 -7.46 5.62 -3.63
CA GLN A 200 -7.76 5.79 -2.21
C GLN A 200 -8.87 4.84 -1.78
N TRP A 201 -8.83 4.38 -0.53
CA TRP A 201 -9.97 3.70 0.09
C TRP A 201 -10.45 4.43 1.35
N LEU A 202 -11.78 4.55 1.49
CA LEU A 202 -12.42 5.19 2.64
C LEU A 202 -13.45 4.30 3.35
N GLN A 203 -13.84 3.20 2.72
CA GLN A 203 -14.89 2.30 3.23
C GLN A 203 -14.40 1.42 4.39
N ALA A 204 -13.12 1.03 4.37
CA ALA A 204 -12.53 0.30 5.48
C ALA A 204 -12.20 1.24 6.66
N PRO A 205 -12.29 0.75 7.90
CA PRO A 205 -11.91 1.49 9.09
C PRO A 205 -10.48 2.04 9.04
N ASP A 206 -10.29 3.22 9.65
CA ASP A 206 -9.03 3.96 9.59
C ASP A 206 -7.96 3.38 10.53
N CYS A 207 -6.91 2.80 9.93
CA CYS A 207 -5.75 2.27 10.62
C CYS A 207 -4.61 3.29 10.80
N GLY A 208 -4.76 4.53 10.30
CA GLY A 208 -3.66 5.50 10.25
C GLY A 208 -3.05 5.84 11.61
N LYS A 209 -3.84 5.80 12.68
CA LYS A 209 -3.34 5.95 14.05
C LYS A 209 -2.45 4.78 14.47
N CYS A 210 -2.88 3.54 14.24
CA CYS A 210 -2.08 2.36 14.56
C CYS A 210 -0.75 2.35 13.78
N GLU A 211 -0.80 2.72 12.51
CA GLU A 211 0.39 2.82 11.65
C GLU A 211 1.36 3.90 12.13
N THR A 212 0.85 5.05 12.57
CA THR A 212 1.68 6.12 13.16
C THR A 212 2.36 5.66 14.45
N ASP A 213 1.67 4.83 15.25
CA ASP A 213 2.22 4.23 16.46
C ASP A 213 3.13 3.01 16.16
N GLY A 214 3.31 2.65 14.88
CA GLY A 214 4.11 1.49 14.48
C GLY A 214 3.51 0.15 14.90
N LYS A 215 2.18 0.04 14.96
CA LYS A 215 1.43 -1.13 15.44
C LYS A 215 0.58 -1.77 14.36
N PHE A 216 0.24 -3.04 14.54
CA PHE A 216 -0.75 -3.71 13.70
C PHE A 216 -2.15 -3.16 13.98
N CYS A 217 -2.99 -3.20 12.96
CA CYS A 217 -4.40 -2.81 13.00
C CYS A 217 -5.27 -4.04 12.81
N ARG A 218 -6.38 -4.14 13.54
CA ARG A 218 -7.44 -5.12 13.26
C ARG A 218 -8.82 -4.54 13.57
N LEU A 219 -9.82 -5.15 12.96
CA LEU A 219 -11.21 -4.89 13.27
C LEU A 219 -11.65 -5.68 14.52
N MET A 220 -12.27 -4.99 15.48
CA MET A 220 -12.94 -5.59 16.61
C MET A 220 -14.43 -5.36 16.47
N ARG A 221 -15.22 -6.43 16.57
CA ARG A 221 -16.69 -6.36 16.58
C ARG A 221 -17.20 -6.44 18.00
N ASN A 222 -17.88 -5.39 18.46
CA ASN A 222 -18.49 -5.36 19.77
C ASN A 222 -20.01 -5.15 19.63
N GLY A 223 -20.75 -6.26 19.49
CA GLY A 223 -22.17 -6.21 19.13
C GLY A 223 -22.38 -5.69 17.69
N THR A 224 -22.97 -4.50 17.54
CA THR A 224 -23.18 -3.85 16.24
C THR A 224 -22.13 -2.80 15.90
N SER A 225 -21.21 -2.46 16.81
CA SER A 225 -20.12 -1.51 16.52
C SER A 225 -18.91 -2.21 15.94
N GLU A 226 -18.31 -1.57 14.94
CA GLU A 226 -17.02 -1.94 14.37
C GLU A 226 -15.97 -0.93 14.87
N GLU A 227 -15.02 -1.39 15.68
CA GLU A 227 -13.96 -0.57 16.28
C GLU A 227 -12.58 -1.01 15.81
N ILE A 228 -11.63 -0.07 15.79
CA ILE A 228 -10.24 -0.36 15.46
C ILE A 228 -9.45 -0.64 16.73
N LEU A 229 -8.70 -1.74 16.72
CA LEU A 229 -7.76 -2.08 17.78
C LEU A 229 -6.33 -2.09 17.23
N CYS A 230 -5.45 -1.31 17.88
CA CYS A 230 -4.02 -1.34 17.62
C CYS A 230 -3.33 -2.35 18.55
N PHE A 231 -2.48 -3.20 18.01
CA PHE A 231 -1.80 -4.24 18.79
C PHE A 231 -0.41 -4.57 18.24
N GLY A 232 0.44 -5.16 19.07
CA GLY A 232 1.82 -5.53 18.69
C GLY A 232 2.65 -4.34 18.20
N ASN A 233 3.84 -4.65 17.65
CA ASN A 233 4.71 -3.69 16.99
C ASN A 233 5.06 -4.24 15.60
N LEU A 234 4.96 -3.40 14.57
CA LEU A 234 5.32 -3.73 13.19
C LEU A 234 6.82 -3.95 13.05
N ASN A 235 7.60 -3.08 13.69
CA ASN A 235 9.06 -3.15 13.77
C ASN A 235 9.44 -3.31 15.24
N PRO A 236 9.31 -4.52 15.81
CA PRO A 236 9.82 -4.74 17.16
C PRO A 236 11.32 -4.39 17.17
N PRO A 237 11.83 -3.73 18.22
CA PRO A 237 13.26 -3.54 18.34
C PRO A 237 13.91 -4.91 18.16
N LYS A 238 14.92 -4.99 17.28
CA LYS A 238 15.77 -6.19 17.21
C LYS A 238 16.14 -6.48 18.66
N LYS A 239 15.93 -7.71 19.12
CA LYS A 239 16.49 -8.12 20.41
C LYS A 239 17.98 -7.85 20.27
N ASP A 240 18.43 -6.73 20.81
CA ASP A 240 19.84 -6.51 21.04
C ASP A 240 20.26 -7.76 21.80
N SER A 241 21.12 -8.56 21.18
CA SER A 241 21.88 -9.56 21.88
C SER A 241 22.38 -8.85 23.12
N VAL A 242 21.84 -9.20 24.28
CA VAL A 242 22.20 -8.61 25.56
C VAL A 242 23.72 -8.71 25.60
N HIS A 243 24.41 -7.61 25.30
CA HIS A 243 25.82 -7.54 25.55
C HIS A 243 25.88 -7.57 27.06
N ASN A 244 26.22 -8.75 27.60
CA ASN A 244 26.60 -8.92 28.98
C ASN A 244 27.77 -7.97 29.24
N PHE A 245 27.46 -6.71 29.58
CA PHE A 245 28.43 -5.77 30.09
C PHE A 245 28.85 -6.31 31.45
N ARG A 246 29.94 -7.07 31.46
CA ARG A 246 30.69 -7.36 32.68
C ARG A 246 31.32 -6.05 33.13
N ILE A 247 30.61 -5.30 33.97
CA ILE A 247 31.24 -4.20 34.72
C ILE A 247 32.09 -4.86 35.79
N PHE A 248 33.41 -4.81 35.62
CA PHE A 248 34.36 -5.15 36.67
C PHE A 248 34.45 -3.96 37.63
N SER A 249 33.95 -4.12 38.85
CA SER A 249 34.22 -3.17 39.92
C SER A 249 35.64 -3.40 40.44
N CYS A 250 36.55 -2.48 40.13
CA CYS A 250 37.85 -2.42 40.80
C CYS A 250 37.65 -1.79 42.19
N LEU A 251 37.82 -2.58 43.25
CA LEU A 251 38.00 -2.05 44.59
C LEU A 251 39.35 -1.35 44.66
N ALA A 252 39.34 -0.06 45.01
CA ALA A 252 40.56 0.72 45.21
C ALA A 252 41.42 0.11 46.32
N ALA A 253 42.65 -0.28 45.98
CA ALA A 253 43.65 -0.70 46.94
C ALA A 253 44.13 0.50 47.78
N LYS A 254 44.25 0.30 49.10
CA LYS A 254 44.94 1.24 50.01
C LYS A 254 46.38 1.52 49.55
N PRO A 255 47.00 2.65 49.93
CA PRO A 255 48.03 3.32 49.13
C PRO A 255 49.43 2.67 49.08
N ASN A 256 49.65 1.43 49.51
CA ASN A 256 51.02 0.92 49.75
C ASN A 256 51.35 -0.51 49.27
N PHE A 257 50.60 -1.09 48.32
CA PHE A 257 51.03 -2.35 47.68
C PHE A 257 50.78 -2.31 46.17
N PRO A 258 51.82 -2.37 45.31
CA PRO A 258 51.63 -2.55 43.88
C PRO A 258 51.31 -4.02 43.62
N ASN A 259 50.16 -4.28 42.99
CA ASN A 259 49.68 -5.57 42.47
C ASN A 259 49.05 -6.55 43.47
N CYS A 260 47.74 -6.39 43.74
CA CYS A 260 46.82 -7.52 43.78
C CYS A 260 45.36 -7.05 43.74
N GLY A 261 44.54 -7.58 42.83
CA GLY A 261 43.11 -7.30 42.75
C GLY A 261 42.37 -8.32 41.89
N SER A 262 41.95 -9.42 42.50
CA SER A 262 41.06 -10.44 41.92
C SER A 262 39.60 -9.99 41.93
N CYS A 263 38.88 -10.20 40.81
CA CYS A 263 37.47 -9.84 40.65
C CYS A 263 36.54 -10.95 41.16
N LEU A 264 35.53 -10.61 41.99
CA LEU A 264 34.50 -11.53 42.47
C LEU A 264 33.14 -11.20 41.83
N ASN A 265 32.47 -12.21 41.26
CA ASN A 265 31.15 -12.12 40.62
C ASN A 265 30.03 -12.02 41.66
N GLY A 266 29.17 -11.00 41.55
CA GLY A 266 27.92 -10.91 42.31
C GLY A 266 26.85 -10.12 41.53
N ASN A 267 25.69 -10.74 41.30
CA ASN A 267 24.54 -10.12 40.63
C ASN A 267 23.82 -9.15 41.59
N VAL A 268 23.55 -7.91 41.16
CA VAL A 268 22.69 -6.98 41.89
C VAL A 268 21.63 -6.41 40.94
N HIS A 269 20.36 -6.52 41.34
CA HIS A 269 19.23 -5.82 40.73
C HIS A 269 19.21 -4.35 41.18
N VAL A 270 19.16 -3.40 40.25
CA VAL A 270 18.81 -1.98 40.55
C VAL A 270 17.88 -1.44 39.46
N MET A 271 16.75 -0.87 39.89
CA MET A 271 15.79 -0.13 39.07
C MET A 271 16.38 1.23 38.63
N SER A 272 16.26 1.58 37.36
CA SER A 272 16.73 2.87 36.83
C SER A 272 15.77 4.00 37.20
N GLY A 273 16.23 4.88 38.10
CA GLY A 273 15.72 6.23 38.29
C GLY A 273 16.81 7.25 37.95
N GLU A 274 16.47 8.12 37.00
CA GLU A 274 16.98 9.44 36.57
C GLU A 274 18.39 9.99 36.89
N MET A 275 18.85 10.79 35.92
CA MET A 275 19.39 12.16 36.06
C MET A 275 20.85 12.31 35.57
N THR A 276 21.03 13.08 34.50
CA THR A 276 22.32 13.70 34.19
C THR A 276 22.12 15.18 33.89
N ILE A 277 22.65 16.02 34.77
CA ILE A 277 22.98 17.41 34.51
C ILE A 277 24.42 17.40 33.99
N GLN A 278 24.65 17.98 32.81
CA GLN A 278 25.77 18.89 32.56
C GLN A 278 25.44 19.81 31.39
#